data_AF-A0A2E5X7A3-F1
#
_entry.id   AF-A0A2E5X7A3-F1
#
_cell.length_a   1.000
_cell.length_b   1.000
_cell.length_c   1.000
_cell.angle_alpha   90.00
_cell.angle_beta   90.00
_cell.angle_gamma   90.00
#
_symmetry.space_group_name_H-M   'P 1'
#
loop_
_entity.id
_entity.type
_entity.pdbx_description
1 polymer ?
#
loop_
_entity_poly.entity_id
_entity_poly.type
_entity_poly.pdbx_seq_one_letter_code
_entity_poly.pdbx_strand_id
1 'polypeptide(L)'
;MVEPVRPHTRFEKARIIGARALQISMGAPLYVSEQKLREEFREELVSLYGVDEANVRFVLDPLKIALLEYERQLIPIDVDPHDD
;
A
#
# COMPACT_ATOMS: atom_id res chain seq x y z
N MET A 1 0.60 12.36 5.94
CA MET A 1 0.80 11.86 4.57
C MET A 1 1.40 13.00 3.80
N VAL A 2 2.56 12.79 3.18
CA VAL A 2 3.37 13.89 2.67
C VAL A 2 3.68 13.65 1.21
N GLU A 3 3.59 14.70 0.40
CA GLU A 3 4.04 14.64 -0.98
C GLU A 3 5.56 14.63 -1.01
N PRO A 4 6.18 13.76 -1.82
CA PRO A 4 7.63 13.73 -1.90
C PRO A 4 8.15 15.00 -2.55
N VAL A 5 9.24 15.55 -2.00
CA VAL A 5 9.89 16.79 -2.48
C VAL A 5 10.30 16.67 -3.96
N ARG A 6 10.64 15.45 -4.39
CA ARG A 6 11.03 15.11 -5.75
C ARG A 6 10.60 13.69 -6.11
N PRO A 7 10.55 13.34 -7.41
CA PRO A 7 10.36 11.96 -7.82
C PRO A 7 11.43 11.03 -7.23
N HIS A 8 10.99 9.91 -6.66
CA HIS A 8 11.89 8.86 -6.17
C HIS A 8 12.58 8.11 -7.29
N THR A 9 13.84 7.76 -7.07
CA THR A 9 14.53 6.75 -7.87
C THR A 9 13.89 5.37 -7.64
N ARG A 10 14.16 4.43 -8.55
CA ARG A 10 13.67 3.05 -8.42
C ARG A 10 14.10 2.36 -7.11
N PHE A 11 15.28 2.71 -6.59
CA PHE A 11 15.82 2.13 -5.36
C PHE A 11 15.19 2.75 -4.11
N GLU A 12 14.98 4.07 -4.13
CA GLU A 12 14.25 4.77 -3.07
C GLU A 12 12.80 4.28 -2.98
N LYS A 13 12.11 4.16 -4.12
CA LYS A 13 10.76 3.58 -4.20
C LYS A 13 10.72 2.17 -3.61
N ALA A 14 11.64 1.30 -4.01
CA ALA A 14 11.72 -0.06 -3.47
C ALA A 14 11.96 -0.08 -1.95
N ARG A 15 12.84 0.80 -1.44
CA ARG A 15 13.14 0.91 0.00
C ARG A 15 11.92 1.37 0.79
N ILE A 16 11.24 2.42 0.33
CA ILE A 16 10.06 2.99 1.00
C ILE A 16 8.95 1.93 1.08
N ILE A 17 8.61 1.30 -0.05
CA ILE A 17 7.56 0.28 -0.11
C ILE A 17 7.93 -0.94 0.75
N GLY A 18 9.19 -1.40 0.67
CA GLY A 18 9.65 -2.55 1.45
C GLY A 18 9.61 -2.29 2.96
N ALA A 19 10.10 -1.13 3.40
CA ALA A 19 10.04 -0.72 4.80
C ALA A 19 8.59 -0.59 5.28
N ARG A 20 7.71 -0.01 4.45
CA ARG A 20 6.29 0.15 4.77
C ARG A 20 5.55 -1.18 4.85
N ALA A 21 5.80 -2.11 3.94
CA ALA A 21 5.23 -3.46 3.97
C ALA A 21 5.64 -4.22 5.24
N LEU A 22 6.89 -4.04 5.70
CA LEU A 22 7.36 -4.60 6.96
C LEU A 22 6.61 -3.99 8.17
N GLN A 23 6.43 -2.67 8.20
CA GLN A 23 5.66 -2.00 9.26
C GLN A 23 4.22 -2.54 9.32
N ILE A 24 3.55 -2.68 8.18
CA ILE A 24 2.18 -3.22 8.09
C ILE A 24 2.15 -4.66 8.61
N SER A 25 3.13 -5.49 8.22
CA SER A 25 3.28 -6.86 8.73
C SER A 25 3.43 -6.92 10.26
N MET A 26 3.98 -5.86 10.86
CA MET A 26 4.14 -5.71 12.31
C MET A 26 2.92 -5.09 13.01
N GLY A 27 1.81 -4.87 12.29
CA GLY A 27 0.58 -4.31 12.86
C GLY A 27 0.52 -2.77 12.90
N ALA A 28 1.35 -2.09 12.11
CA ALA A 28 1.25 -0.65 11.95
C ALA A 28 -0.12 -0.23 11.37
N PRO A 29 -0.64 0.96 11.71
CA PRO A 29 -1.91 1.44 11.19
C PRO A 29 -1.88 1.57 9.66
N LEU A 30 -3.00 1.22 9.03
CA LEU A 30 -3.21 1.39 7.59
C LEU A 30 -3.78 2.79 7.31
N TYR A 31 -3.30 3.40 6.23
CA TYR A 31 -3.74 4.72 5.78
C TYR A 31 -4.62 4.65 4.53
N VAL A 32 -4.93 3.45 4.04
CA VAL A 32 -5.87 3.21 2.96
C VAL A 32 -7.11 2.49 3.46
N SER A 33 -8.29 2.84 2.91
CA SER A 33 -9.53 2.18 3.28
C SER A 33 -9.64 0.79 2.65
N GLU A 34 -10.29 -0.11 3.38
CA GLU A 34 -10.56 -1.46 2.90
C GLU A 34 -11.35 -1.47 1.59
N GLN A 35 -12.34 -0.60 1.46
CA GLN A 35 -13.13 -0.48 0.23
C GLN A 35 -12.21 -0.19 -0.97
N LYS A 36 -11.23 0.71 -0.81
CA LYS A 36 -10.28 1.04 -1.87
C LYS A 36 -9.38 -0.14 -2.22
N LEU A 37 -8.89 -0.87 -1.22
CA LEU A 37 -8.13 -2.10 -1.46
C LEU A 37 -8.95 -3.12 -2.26
N ARG A 38 -10.23 -3.32 -1.91
CA ARG A 38 -11.10 -4.24 -2.66
C ARG A 38 -11.33 -3.77 -4.09
N GLU A 39 -11.53 -2.48 -4.33
CA GLU A 39 -11.70 -1.91 -5.67
C GLU A 39 -10.47 -2.16 -6.54
N GLU A 40 -9.27 -1.86 -6.04
CA GLU A 40 -8.02 -1.97 -6.81
C GLU A 40 -7.63 -3.43 -7.10
N PHE A 41 -7.88 -4.35 -6.16
CA PHE A 41 -7.48 -5.76 -6.29
C PHE A 41 -8.64 -6.69 -6.68
N ARG A 42 -9.81 -6.16 -7.06
CA ARG A 42 -11.00 -6.98 -7.36
C ARG A 42 -10.72 -8.00 -8.46
N GLU A 43 -10.16 -7.58 -9.59
CA GLU A 43 -9.92 -8.47 -10.73
C GLU A 43 -8.99 -9.62 -10.36
N GLU A 44 -7.94 -9.33 -9.59
CA GLU A 44 -7.01 -10.33 -9.10
C GLU A 44 -7.70 -11.30 -8.12
N LEU A 45 -8.49 -10.78 -7.17
CA LEU A 45 -9.25 -11.61 -6.23
C LEU A 45 -10.24 -12.53 -6.97
N VAL A 46 -10.92 -12.03 -8.00
CA VAL A 46 -11.82 -12.81 -8.85
C VAL A 46 -11.04 -13.88 -9.61
N SER A 47 -9.87 -13.56 -10.16
CA SER A 47 -9.04 -14.53 -10.88
C SER A 47 -8.51 -15.65 -9.97
N LEU A 48 -8.24 -15.36 -8.69
CA LEU A 48 -7.67 -16.32 -7.75
C LEU A 48 -8.72 -17.18 -7.04
N TYR A 49 -9.86 -16.60 -6.69
CA TYR A 49 -10.85 -17.22 -5.80
C TYR A 49 -12.24 -17.35 -6.43
N GLY A 50 -12.46 -16.79 -7.63
CA GLY A 50 -13.78 -16.70 -8.25
C GLY A 50 -14.60 -15.50 -7.74
N VAL A 51 -15.70 -15.22 -8.44
CA VAL A 51 -16.54 -14.02 -8.20
C VAL A 51 -17.19 -14.04 -6.81
N ASP A 52 -17.66 -15.21 -6.37
CA ASP A 52 -18.40 -15.34 -5.12
C ASP A 52 -17.49 -15.11 -3.90
N GLU A 53 -16.27 -15.68 -3.90
CA GLU A 53 -15.33 -15.52 -2.80
C GLU A 53 -14.63 -14.15 -2.77
N ALA A 54 -14.44 -13.51 -3.94
CA ALA A 54 -13.78 -12.21 -4.04
C ALA A 54 -14.51 -11.10 -3.26
N ASN A 55 -15.83 -11.21 -3.08
CA ASN A 55 -16.62 -10.22 -2.35
C ASN A 55 -16.50 -10.34 -0.82
N VAL A 56 -16.07 -11.50 -0.32
CA VAL A 56 -15.99 -11.78 1.12
C VAL A 56 -14.54 -11.63 1.62
N ARG A 57 -13.56 -11.91 0.76
CA ARG A 57 -12.16 -12.00 1.15
C ARG A 57 -11.50 -10.62 1.33
N PHE A 58 -10.67 -10.51 2.37
CA PHE A 58 -9.92 -9.31 2.71
C PHE A 58 -8.58 -9.28 1.96
N VAL A 59 -8.17 -8.11 1.48
CA VAL A 59 -6.81 -7.89 0.97
C VAL A 59 -5.89 -7.63 2.16
N LEU A 60 -5.12 -8.63 2.56
CA LEU A 60 -4.21 -8.56 3.71
C LEU A 60 -2.72 -8.62 3.33
N ASP A 61 -2.39 -8.56 2.04
CA ASP A 61 -0.99 -8.57 1.60
C ASP A 61 -0.32 -7.23 1.96
N PRO A 62 0.67 -7.22 2.88
CA PRO A 62 1.32 -5.99 3.32
C PRO A 62 2.01 -5.24 2.19
N LEU A 63 2.51 -5.94 1.17
CA LEU A 63 3.18 -5.33 0.02
C LEU A 63 2.18 -4.59 -0.86
N LYS A 64 1.01 -5.18 -1.11
CA LYS A 64 -0.06 -4.55 -1.91
C LYS A 64 -0.64 -3.32 -1.22
N ILE A 65 -0.80 -3.41 0.10
CA ILE A 65 -1.26 -2.28 0.90
C ILE A 65 -0.22 -1.15 0.85
N ALA A 66 1.06 -1.47 1.06
CA ALA A 66 2.15 -0.49 0.96
C ALA A 66 2.25 0.13 -0.44
N LEU A 67 2.09 -0.66 -1.51
CA LEU A 67 2.08 -0.17 -2.88
C LEU A 67 0.96 0.84 -3.10
N LEU A 68 -0.27 0.51 -2.68
CA LEU A 68 -1.41 1.40 -2.84
C LEU A 68 -1.25 2.67 -2.00
N GLU A 69 -0.74 2.58 -0.77
CA GLU A 69 -0.42 3.75 0.03
C GLU A 69 0.65 4.63 -0.66
N TYR A 70 1.67 4.03 -1.28
CA TYR A 70 2.71 4.78 -2.00
C TYR A 70 2.11 5.55 -3.18
N GLU A 71 1.32 4.88 -4.01
CA GLU A 71 0.72 5.45 -5.22
C GLU A 71 -0.28 6.57 -4.91
N ARG A 72 -0.92 6.51 -3.75
CA ARG A 72 -1.87 7.50 -3.27
C ARG A 72 -1.23 8.56 -2.37
N GLN A 73 0.10 8.56 -2.23
CA GLN A 73 0.86 9.48 -1.36
C GLN A 73 0.42 9.44 0.11
N LEU A 74 -0.01 8.26 0.59
CA LEU A 74 -0.53 8.03 1.94
C LEU A 74 0.53 7.47 2.90
N ILE A 75 1.73 7.13 2.41
CA ILE A 75 2.81 6.58 3.24
C ILE A 75 3.32 7.64 4.24
N PRO A 76 3.58 7.26 5.51
CA PRO A 76 4.03 8.19 6.56
C PRO A 76 5.56 8.39 6.62
N ILE A 77 6.33 7.71 5.76
CA ILE A 77 7.79 7.72 5.72
C ILE A 77 8.29 8.14 4.35
N ASP A 78 9.40 8.86 4.30
CA ASP A 78 10.05 9.23 3.06
C ASP A 78 11.58 9.19 3.18
N VAL A 79 12.28 9.41 2.07
CA VAL A 79 13.74 9.48 2.00
C VAL A 79 14.29 10.82 2.51
N ASP A 80 13.55 11.88 2.23
CA ASP A 80 13.86 13.24 2.67
C ASP A 80 13.08 13.50 3.98
N PRO A 81 13.69 14.15 4.98
CA PRO A 81 12.99 14.51 6.20
C PRO A 81 11.84 15.45 5.87
N HIS A 82 10.70 15.25 6.52
CA HIS A 82 9.57 16.17 6.41
C HIS A 82 9.90 17.43 7.20
N ASP A 83 9.77 18.60 6.58
CA ASP A 83 9.77 19.87 7.30
C ASP A 83 8.48 19.97 8.13
N ASP A 84 8.60 20.27 9.42
CA ASP A 84 7.48 20.43 10.37
C ASP A 84 6.57 21.63 10.05
#